data_AF-A0A069S2N9-F1
#
_entry.id   AF-A0A069S2N9-F1
#
_cell.length_a   1.000
_cell.length_b   1.000
_cell.length_c   1.000
_cell.angle_alpha   90.00
_cell.angle_beta   90.00
_cell.angle_gamma   90.00
#
_symmetry.space_group_name_H-M   'P 1'
#
loop_
_entity.id
_entity.type
_entity.pdbx_description
1 polymer ?
#
loop_
_entity_poly.entity_id
_entity_poly.type
_entity_poly.pdbx_seq_one_letter_code
_entity_poly.pdbx_strand_id
1 'polypeptide(L)'
;MAFNKKTHLRQNIDALKTAFTLDRERRAPTPEEERTLGAYSGFGAIKEVLENPTGKPDKDGMATLVAELQEVIRANTPDEREYKRYMDGIKNSVLTAFYTPPKVADAIVEAIWDTRIAPQRILDPSAGTGVFVNAVDFHDPYAEITCFEKDPATGLILKHLHPEKRVRIQGFERIEPKYAGYYDVAVSNIPFGDVALFDPFFSTHTDPVRRQGTRALHNYFFMKSVDMVREGGLVAFITSQGVLNAEQGRPVREWLMNRCEPVSAIRLPNNLFTEHAGTEVGSDLVILQKKAATGELSERQRDFIESRKLSNGIRINNLFQSFDRVIHTEAKVGKDPYGKPAMEFTHAEGVDGIDREMRRMLSEDFNRHFNESYCLEHAPEQTPGTPERELSRPRQAERQRAERHEPRLAGEIVKEIIADARNLQQQREEEEKRRVVAEMAAQGYHVDTETGEITRIENKPGQALPDSAATSAGEPTGEDLADFGAWSKERENRLWEQ
;
A
#
# COMPACT_ATOMS: atom_id res chain seq x y z
N MET A 1 8.19 6.51 -14.19
CA MET A 1 7.89 7.85 -14.75
C MET A 1 7.24 8.69 -13.67
N ALA A 2 7.42 10.01 -13.65
CA ALA A 2 6.83 10.88 -12.62
C ALA A 2 5.29 10.95 -12.73
N PHE A 3 4.59 10.97 -11.59
CA PHE A 3 3.13 11.04 -11.48
C PHE A 3 2.56 12.28 -12.20
N ASN A 4 1.72 12.09 -13.24
CA ASN A 4 1.14 13.19 -14.01
C ASN A 4 -0.28 13.54 -13.53
N LYS A 5 -0.38 14.47 -12.57
CA LYS A 5 -1.63 14.90 -11.94
C LYS A 5 -2.76 15.24 -12.93
N LYS A 6 -2.42 15.89 -14.06
CA LYS A 6 -3.41 16.32 -15.06
C LYS A 6 -4.05 15.12 -15.77
N THR A 7 -3.24 14.12 -16.09
CA THR A 7 -3.70 12.88 -16.73
C THR A 7 -4.59 12.08 -15.77
N HIS A 8 -4.15 11.91 -14.52
CA HIS A 8 -4.94 11.25 -13.48
C HIS A 8 -6.27 11.97 -13.21
N LEU A 9 -6.27 13.31 -13.13
CA LEU A 9 -7.51 14.06 -12.93
C LEU A 9 -8.49 13.87 -14.10
N ARG A 10 -7.99 13.89 -15.35
CA ARG A 10 -8.81 13.61 -16.54
C ARG A 10 -9.40 12.20 -16.48
N GLN A 11 -8.58 11.18 -16.21
CA GLN A 11 -9.03 9.78 -16.07
C GLN A 11 -10.10 9.63 -14.97
N ASN A 12 -9.92 10.28 -13.83
CA ASN A 12 -10.92 10.26 -12.76
C ASN A 12 -12.25 10.91 -13.18
N ILE A 13 -12.21 12.02 -13.90
CA ILE A 13 -13.42 12.69 -14.42
C ILE A 13 -14.14 11.78 -15.41
N ASP A 14 -13.41 11.17 -16.34
CA ASP A 14 -13.99 10.31 -17.37
C ASP A 14 -14.57 9.02 -16.75
N ALA A 15 -13.91 8.45 -15.75
CA ALA A 15 -14.43 7.34 -14.96
C ALA A 15 -15.72 7.71 -14.22
N LEU A 16 -15.79 8.88 -13.56
CA LEU A 16 -16.99 9.33 -12.87
C LEU A 16 -18.15 9.59 -13.83
N LYS A 17 -17.90 10.22 -14.98
CA LYS A 17 -18.93 10.39 -16.04
C LYS A 17 -19.49 9.06 -16.50
N THR A 18 -18.61 8.07 -16.70
CA THR A 18 -18.97 6.71 -17.09
C THR A 18 -19.82 6.06 -16.00
N ALA A 19 -19.38 6.11 -14.75
CA ALA A 19 -20.09 5.53 -13.62
C ALA A 19 -21.48 6.13 -13.40
N PHE A 20 -21.62 7.46 -13.47
CA PHE A 20 -22.92 8.13 -13.39
C PHE A 20 -23.84 7.74 -14.55
N THR A 21 -23.30 7.54 -15.75
CA THR A 21 -24.07 7.08 -16.91
C THR A 21 -24.59 5.65 -16.68
N LEU A 22 -23.74 4.75 -16.20
CA LEU A 22 -24.11 3.37 -15.88
C LEU A 22 -25.16 3.29 -14.77
N ASP A 23 -25.06 4.12 -13.72
CA ASP A 23 -26.05 4.14 -12.63
C ASP A 23 -27.41 4.65 -13.11
N ARG A 24 -27.42 5.70 -13.96
CA ARG A 24 -28.64 6.21 -14.61
C ARG A 24 -29.29 5.19 -15.53
N GLU A 25 -28.49 4.47 -16.32
CA GLU A 25 -28.96 3.48 -17.30
C GLU A 25 -29.24 2.11 -16.67
N ARG A 26 -28.80 1.88 -15.43
CA ARG A 26 -28.98 0.63 -14.67
C ARG A 26 -28.48 -0.60 -15.43
N ARG A 27 -27.29 -0.49 -16.02
CA ARG A 27 -26.66 -1.58 -16.78
C ARG A 27 -25.22 -1.84 -16.33
N ALA A 28 -24.73 -3.02 -16.69
CA ALA A 28 -23.33 -3.37 -16.55
C ALA A 28 -22.45 -2.55 -17.53
N PRO A 29 -21.18 -2.30 -17.17
CA PRO A 29 -20.23 -1.66 -18.08
C PRO A 29 -19.91 -2.57 -19.28
N THR A 30 -19.55 -1.94 -20.39
CA THR A 30 -18.89 -2.60 -21.53
C THR A 30 -17.38 -2.74 -21.27
N PRO A 31 -16.64 -3.58 -22.02
CA PRO A 31 -15.19 -3.72 -21.85
C PRO A 31 -14.37 -2.43 -22.05
N GLU A 32 -14.91 -1.45 -22.79
CA GLU A 32 -14.29 -0.13 -22.90
C GLU A 32 -14.56 0.72 -21.66
N GLU A 33 -15.79 0.74 -21.17
CA GLU A 33 -16.17 1.43 -19.94
C GLU A 33 -15.48 0.83 -18.70
N GLU A 34 -15.29 -0.50 -18.64
CA GLU A 34 -14.50 -1.16 -17.59
C GLU A 34 -13.05 -0.65 -17.56
N ARG A 35 -12.43 -0.48 -18.73
CA ARG A 35 -11.08 0.11 -18.83
C ARG A 35 -11.06 1.56 -18.37
N THR A 36 -12.08 2.34 -18.70
CA THR A 36 -12.22 3.72 -18.22
C THR A 36 -12.40 3.79 -16.70
N LEU A 37 -13.27 2.94 -16.13
CA LEU A 37 -13.48 2.84 -14.68
C LEU A 37 -12.21 2.37 -13.97
N GLY A 38 -11.50 1.39 -14.53
CA GLY A 38 -10.26 0.84 -13.99
C GLY A 38 -9.08 1.82 -14.01
N ALA A 39 -9.15 2.88 -14.83
CA ALA A 39 -8.17 3.96 -14.84
C ALA A 39 -8.37 4.97 -13.70
N TYR A 40 -9.45 4.87 -12.91
CA TYR A 40 -9.66 5.71 -11.73
C TYR A 40 -8.59 5.44 -10.67
N SER A 41 -7.87 6.49 -10.29
CA SER A 41 -6.77 6.42 -9.31
C SER A 41 -6.98 7.33 -8.11
N GLY A 42 -8.20 7.85 -7.92
CA GLY A 42 -8.55 8.76 -6.83
C GLY A 42 -7.77 10.07 -6.81
N PHE A 43 -7.96 10.85 -5.73
CA PHE A 43 -7.48 12.23 -5.65
C PHE A 43 -6.32 12.46 -4.67
N GLY A 44 -5.75 11.40 -4.09
CA GLY A 44 -4.66 11.45 -3.09
C GLY A 44 -3.55 12.47 -3.39
N ALA A 45 -2.98 12.42 -4.60
CA ALA A 45 -1.90 13.30 -5.02
C ALA A 45 -2.35 14.60 -5.72
N ILE A 46 -3.67 14.85 -5.85
CA ILE A 46 -4.23 15.96 -6.64
C ILE A 46 -4.77 17.04 -5.69
N LYS A 47 -3.88 17.75 -5.00
CA LYS A 47 -4.24 18.79 -4.00
C LYS A 47 -5.07 19.94 -4.60
N GLU A 48 -4.98 20.14 -5.91
CA GLU A 48 -5.69 21.17 -6.66
C GLU A 48 -7.23 21.02 -6.54
N VAL A 49 -7.76 19.82 -6.25
CA VAL A 49 -9.20 19.63 -6.01
C VAL A 49 -9.70 20.23 -4.69
N LEU A 50 -8.79 20.65 -3.80
CA LEU A 50 -9.12 21.36 -2.57
C LEU A 50 -9.43 22.85 -2.84
N GLU A 51 -8.99 23.37 -3.97
CA GLU A 51 -9.13 24.78 -4.33
C GLU A 51 -10.48 25.05 -5.02
N ASN A 52 -11.04 26.24 -4.77
CA ASN A 52 -12.16 26.74 -5.56
C ASN A 52 -11.60 27.40 -6.83
N PRO A 53 -12.13 27.12 -8.03
CA PRO A 53 -11.72 27.81 -9.26
C PRO A 53 -11.92 29.32 -9.11
N THR A 54 -10.82 30.09 -9.06
CA THR A 54 -10.83 31.53 -8.74
C THR A 54 -10.94 32.45 -9.96
N GLY A 55 -11.19 31.91 -11.16
CA GLY A 55 -11.21 32.68 -12.41
C GLY A 55 -9.85 33.25 -12.84
N LYS A 56 -8.75 32.85 -12.15
CA LYS A 56 -7.38 33.19 -12.54
C LYS A 56 -6.97 32.47 -13.82
N PRO A 57 -5.98 32.99 -14.59
CA PRO A 57 -5.51 32.36 -15.80
C PRO A 57 -5.02 30.93 -15.53
N ASP A 58 -5.68 29.95 -16.15
CA ASP A 58 -5.37 28.53 -16.04
C ASP A 58 -4.20 28.17 -16.96
N LYS A 59 -2.99 28.54 -16.56
CA LYS A 59 -1.78 28.35 -17.39
C LYS A 59 -1.54 26.88 -17.76
N ASP A 60 -1.94 25.95 -16.89
CA ASP A 60 -1.60 24.53 -17.02
C ASP A 60 -2.83 23.63 -17.31
N GLY A 61 -4.05 24.19 -17.32
CA GLY A 61 -5.31 23.48 -17.61
C GLY A 61 -5.93 22.74 -16.41
N MET A 62 -5.34 22.86 -15.21
CA MET A 62 -5.80 22.16 -14.01
C MET A 62 -7.07 22.79 -13.45
N ALA A 63 -7.19 24.12 -13.43
CA ALA A 63 -8.38 24.78 -12.90
C ALA A 63 -9.63 24.46 -13.72
N THR A 64 -9.48 24.32 -15.04
CA THR A 64 -10.53 23.89 -15.97
C THR A 64 -11.00 22.47 -15.65
N LEU A 65 -10.07 21.55 -15.40
CA LEU A 65 -10.40 20.17 -15.02
C LEU A 65 -11.12 20.10 -13.67
N VAL A 66 -10.69 20.88 -12.67
CA VAL A 66 -11.35 20.95 -11.37
C VAL A 66 -12.77 21.51 -11.50
N ALA A 67 -12.96 22.55 -12.33
CA ALA A 67 -14.30 23.07 -12.62
C ALA A 67 -15.19 22.02 -13.31
N GLU A 68 -14.63 21.30 -14.29
CA GLU A 68 -15.33 20.20 -14.97
C GLU A 68 -15.74 19.08 -14.01
N LEU A 69 -14.85 18.67 -13.09
CA LEU A 69 -15.15 17.70 -12.04
C LEU A 69 -16.34 18.15 -11.19
N GLN A 70 -16.33 19.40 -10.72
CA GLN A 70 -17.41 19.97 -9.91
C GLN A 70 -18.74 19.97 -10.68
N GLU A 71 -18.73 20.36 -11.96
CA GLU A 71 -19.92 20.34 -12.81
C GLU A 71 -20.44 18.92 -13.07
N VAL A 72 -19.55 17.95 -13.33
CA VAL A 72 -19.93 16.54 -13.50
C VAL A 72 -20.63 16.02 -12.25
N ILE A 73 -20.08 16.28 -11.06
CA ILE A 73 -20.70 15.83 -9.81
C ILE A 73 -22.04 16.55 -9.62
N ARG A 74 -22.07 17.88 -9.74
CA ARG A 74 -23.29 18.69 -9.56
C ARG A 74 -24.42 18.25 -10.49
N ALA A 75 -24.12 18.00 -11.76
CA ALA A 75 -25.11 17.57 -12.75
C ALA A 75 -25.65 16.14 -12.52
N ASN A 76 -24.93 15.30 -11.76
CA ASN A 76 -25.31 13.91 -11.50
C ASN A 76 -25.70 13.65 -10.03
N THR A 77 -25.79 14.68 -9.20
CA THR A 77 -26.32 14.60 -7.83
C THR A 77 -27.71 15.25 -7.74
N PRO A 78 -28.64 14.69 -6.95
CA PRO A 78 -30.03 15.16 -6.90
C PRO A 78 -30.20 16.50 -6.17
N ASP A 79 -29.31 16.82 -5.23
CA ASP A 79 -29.39 18.02 -4.40
C ASP A 79 -28.01 18.47 -3.90
N GLU A 80 -27.97 19.66 -3.29
CA GLU A 80 -26.75 20.27 -2.74
C GLU A 80 -26.12 19.43 -1.60
N ARG A 81 -26.93 18.63 -0.90
CA ARG A 81 -26.43 17.79 0.20
C ARG A 81 -25.62 16.62 -0.36
N GLU A 82 -26.11 15.95 -1.39
CA GLU A 82 -25.35 14.89 -2.07
C GLU A 82 -24.14 15.45 -2.82
N TYR A 83 -24.28 16.60 -3.52
CA TYR A 83 -23.13 17.29 -4.12
C TYR A 83 -22.02 17.53 -3.08
N LYS A 84 -22.39 18.11 -1.92
CA LYS A 84 -21.45 18.33 -0.83
C LYS A 84 -20.86 17.03 -0.29
N ARG A 85 -21.64 15.95 -0.19
CA ARG A 85 -21.16 14.63 0.25
C ARG A 85 -20.05 14.10 -0.67
N TYR A 86 -20.21 14.23 -1.98
CA TYR A 86 -19.17 13.86 -2.95
C TYR A 86 -17.94 14.76 -2.85
N MET A 87 -18.13 16.08 -2.77
CA MET A 87 -17.00 17.00 -2.66
C MET A 87 -16.21 16.82 -1.35
N ASP A 88 -16.89 16.57 -0.23
CA ASP A 88 -16.24 16.30 1.06
C ASP A 88 -15.48 14.96 1.01
N GLY A 89 -16.02 13.94 0.36
CA GLY A 89 -15.34 12.66 0.12
C GLY A 89 -14.06 12.82 -0.70
N ILE A 90 -14.13 13.52 -1.83
CA ILE A 90 -12.98 13.84 -2.69
C ILE A 90 -11.90 14.59 -1.90
N LYS A 91 -12.28 15.63 -1.16
CA LYS A 91 -11.33 16.41 -0.34
C LYS A 91 -10.66 15.56 0.74
N ASN A 92 -11.42 14.69 1.41
CA ASN A 92 -10.86 13.79 2.42
C ASN A 92 -9.91 12.76 1.80
N SER A 93 -10.21 12.26 0.59
CA SER A 93 -9.36 11.29 -0.10
C SER A 93 -7.95 11.84 -0.41
N VAL A 94 -7.80 13.16 -0.62
CA VAL A 94 -6.48 13.81 -0.77
C VAL A 94 -5.57 13.55 0.44
N LEU A 95 -6.16 13.43 1.64
CA LEU A 95 -5.41 13.26 2.88
C LEU A 95 -5.18 11.79 3.25
N THR A 96 -5.97 10.87 2.71
CA THR A 96 -6.07 9.50 3.25
C THR A 96 -6.03 8.37 2.22
N ALA A 97 -6.12 8.65 0.92
CA ALA A 97 -6.18 7.62 -0.11
C ALA A 97 -4.76 7.18 -0.54
N PHE A 98 -4.36 6.00 -0.09
CA PHE A 98 -3.15 5.30 -0.52
C PHE A 98 -3.56 4.06 -1.32
N TYR A 99 -3.37 4.07 -2.63
CA TYR A 99 -3.74 2.94 -3.47
C TYR A 99 -2.69 1.84 -3.41
N THR A 100 -3.11 0.64 -2.99
CA THR A 100 -2.27 -0.56 -2.92
C THR A 100 -1.88 -1.02 -4.32
N PRO A 101 -0.58 -1.26 -4.60
CA PRO A 101 -0.19 -1.90 -5.86
C PRO A 101 -0.80 -3.30 -5.98
N PRO A 102 -1.32 -3.71 -7.16
CA PRO A 102 -1.96 -5.02 -7.34
C PRO A 102 -1.10 -6.20 -6.87
N LYS A 103 0.20 -6.21 -7.21
CA LYS A 103 1.15 -7.26 -6.79
C LYS A 103 1.20 -7.45 -5.27
N VAL A 104 1.09 -6.35 -4.51
CA VAL A 104 1.08 -6.42 -3.05
C VAL A 104 -0.21 -7.03 -2.53
N ALA A 105 -1.37 -6.67 -3.10
CA ALA A 105 -2.64 -7.30 -2.74
C ALA A 105 -2.62 -8.79 -3.09
N ASP A 106 -2.14 -9.15 -4.28
CA ASP A 106 -2.01 -10.52 -4.75
C ASP A 106 -1.13 -11.35 -3.82
N ALA A 107 0.03 -10.85 -3.42
CA ALA A 107 0.92 -11.57 -2.51
C ALA A 107 0.31 -11.82 -1.11
N ILE A 108 -0.47 -10.86 -0.58
CA ILE A 108 -1.18 -11.03 0.70
C ILE A 108 -2.26 -12.10 0.58
N VAL A 109 -3.08 -12.03 -0.47
CA VAL A 109 -4.17 -12.98 -0.70
C VAL A 109 -3.62 -14.37 -1.01
N GLU A 110 -2.61 -14.46 -1.86
CA GLU A 110 -1.96 -15.73 -2.21
C GLU A 110 -1.36 -16.41 -0.98
N ALA A 111 -0.70 -15.66 -0.08
CA ALA A 111 -0.17 -16.23 1.16
C ALA A 111 -1.27 -16.88 2.04
N ILE A 112 -2.49 -16.34 2.02
CA ILE A 112 -3.64 -16.92 2.73
C ILE A 112 -4.15 -18.16 1.99
N TRP A 113 -4.27 -18.09 0.66
CA TRP A 113 -4.82 -19.18 -0.19
C TRP A 113 -3.84 -20.32 -0.49
N ASP A 114 -2.54 -20.13 -0.22
CA ASP A 114 -1.53 -21.19 -0.28
C ASP A 114 -1.53 -22.07 0.98
N THR A 115 -2.33 -21.72 2.00
CA THR A 115 -2.65 -22.60 3.13
C THR A 115 -3.74 -23.62 2.76
N ARG A 116 -4.09 -24.55 3.66
CA ARG A 116 -5.18 -25.51 3.42
C ARG A 116 -6.57 -24.97 3.75
N ILE A 117 -6.67 -23.73 4.21
CA ILE A 117 -7.98 -23.13 4.47
C ILE A 117 -8.65 -22.71 3.15
N ALA A 118 -9.97 -22.67 3.13
CA ALA A 118 -10.75 -22.22 1.98
C ALA A 118 -11.69 -21.09 2.43
N PRO A 119 -11.20 -19.84 2.56
CA PRO A 119 -12.02 -18.72 2.98
C PRO A 119 -13.16 -18.51 1.98
N GLN A 120 -14.39 -18.35 2.47
CA GLN A 120 -15.58 -18.15 1.63
C GLN A 120 -16.23 -16.80 1.88
N ARG A 121 -16.05 -16.21 3.07
CA ARG A 121 -16.67 -14.96 3.49
C ARG A 121 -15.61 -13.92 3.79
N ILE A 122 -15.44 -12.96 2.89
CA ILE A 122 -14.39 -11.96 2.92
C ILE A 122 -14.98 -10.58 3.21
N LEU A 123 -14.31 -9.84 4.09
CA LEU A 123 -14.63 -8.47 4.42
C LEU A 123 -13.49 -7.55 3.97
N ASP A 124 -13.79 -6.58 3.11
CA ASP A 124 -12.91 -5.44 2.86
C ASP A 124 -13.56 -4.17 3.46
N PRO A 125 -13.14 -3.73 4.67
CA PRO A 125 -13.75 -2.60 5.36
C PRO A 125 -13.39 -1.23 4.75
N SER A 126 -12.47 -1.14 3.78
CA SER A 126 -12.06 0.10 3.13
C SER A 126 -11.58 -0.17 1.70
N ALA A 127 -12.49 -0.64 0.87
CA ALA A 127 -12.14 -1.34 -0.36
C ALA A 127 -11.51 -0.48 -1.46
N GLY A 128 -11.65 0.85 -1.41
CA GLY A 128 -11.21 1.71 -2.51
C GLY A 128 -11.89 1.27 -3.81
N THR A 129 -11.09 1.02 -4.86
CA THR A 129 -11.56 0.48 -6.15
C THR A 129 -11.61 -1.06 -6.21
N GLY A 130 -11.33 -1.75 -5.11
CA GLY A 130 -11.49 -3.21 -5.00
C GLY A 130 -10.26 -4.00 -5.41
N VAL A 131 -9.06 -3.53 -5.08
CA VAL A 131 -7.81 -4.26 -5.39
C VAL A 131 -7.77 -5.65 -4.73
N PHE A 132 -8.25 -5.78 -3.49
CA PHE A 132 -8.36 -7.07 -2.81
C PHE A 132 -9.52 -7.92 -3.36
N VAL A 133 -10.55 -7.30 -3.93
CA VAL A 133 -11.63 -8.02 -4.63
C VAL A 133 -11.05 -8.76 -5.83
N ASN A 134 -10.27 -8.06 -6.67
CA ASN A 134 -9.58 -8.64 -7.82
C ASN A 134 -8.67 -9.80 -7.41
N ALA A 135 -7.85 -9.58 -6.37
CA ALA A 135 -6.91 -10.59 -5.88
C ALA A 135 -7.64 -11.85 -5.37
N VAL A 136 -8.73 -11.68 -4.60
CA VAL A 136 -9.54 -12.81 -4.12
C VAL A 136 -10.24 -13.53 -5.27
N ASP A 137 -10.81 -12.81 -6.22
CA ASP A 137 -11.55 -13.40 -7.35
C ASP A 137 -10.69 -14.25 -8.27
N PHE A 138 -9.40 -13.92 -8.38
CA PHE A 138 -8.44 -14.76 -9.06
C PHE A 138 -8.31 -16.16 -8.42
N HIS A 139 -8.44 -16.24 -7.09
CA HIS A 139 -8.28 -17.49 -6.34
C HIS A 139 -9.60 -18.22 -6.04
N ASP A 140 -10.69 -17.49 -5.79
CA ASP A 140 -12.05 -18.03 -5.62
C ASP A 140 -13.09 -17.00 -6.11
N PRO A 141 -13.53 -17.09 -7.39
CA PRO A 141 -14.50 -16.15 -7.95
C PRO A 141 -15.89 -16.23 -7.32
N TYR A 142 -16.13 -17.25 -6.48
CA TYR A 142 -17.41 -17.47 -5.82
C TYR A 142 -17.40 -17.06 -4.34
N ALA A 143 -16.28 -16.54 -3.84
CA ALA A 143 -16.22 -16.00 -2.48
C ALA A 143 -17.26 -14.88 -2.30
N GLU A 144 -17.96 -14.90 -1.16
CA GLU A 144 -18.80 -13.79 -0.74
C GLU A 144 -17.89 -12.65 -0.26
N ILE A 145 -17.82 -11.57 -1.02
CA ILE A 145 -17.01 -10.40 -0.67
C ILE A 145 -17.94 -9.24 -0.30
N THR A 146 -17.82 -8.75 0.94
CA THR A 146 -18.49 -7.54 1.42
C THR A 146 -17.50 -6.40 1.49
N CYS A 147 -17.76 -5.35 0.73
CA CYS A 147 -16.90 -4.17 0.63
C CYS A 147 -17.57 -2.96 1.26
N PHE A 148 -16.84 -2.22 2.07
CA PHE A 148 -17.22 -0.88 2.54
C PHE A 148 -16.31 0.15 1.90
N GLU A 149 -16.90 1.20 1.34
CA GLU A 149 -16.17 2.38 0.88
C GLU A 149 -16.95 3.64 1.32
N LYS A 150 -16.28 4.54 2.02
CA LYS A 150 -16.91 5.72 2.63
C LYS A 150 -17.01 6.88 1.65
N ASP A 151 -16.04 7.02 0.74
CA ASP A 151 -16.05 8.03 -0.30
C ASP A 151 -17.09 7.67 -1.38
N PRO A 152 -18.12 8.51 -1.60
CA PRO A 152 -19.18 8.17 -2.55
C PRO A 152 -18.71 8.11 -4.01
N ALA A 153 -17.68 8.87 -4.38
CA ALA A 153 -17.12 8.83 -5.73
C ALA A 153 -16.44 7.48 -5.98
N THR A 154 -15.51 7.09 -5.11
CA THR A 154 -14.79 5.81 -5.17
C THR A 154 -15.74 4.63 -5.01
N GLY A 155 -16.69 4.71 -4.08
CA GLY A 155 -17.69 3.66 -3.88
C GLY A 155 -18.60 3.44 -5.09
N LEU A 156 -18.91 4.50 -5.85
CA LEU A 156 -19.64 4.37 -7.11
C LEU A 156 -18.80 3.66 -8.18
N ILE A 157 -17.51 3.99 -8.29
CA ILE A 157 -16.57 3.29 -9.19
C ILE A 157 -16.48 1.81 -8.80
N LEU A 158 -16.25 1.52 -7.52
CA LEU A 158 -16.17 0.16 -6.98
C LEU A 158 -17.41 -0.66 -7.31
N LYS A 159 -18.61 -0.10 -7.13
CA LYS A 159 -19.88 -0.76 -7.45
C LYS A 159 -19.98 -1.18 -8.91
N HIS A 160 -19.44 -0.38 -9.84
CA HIS A 160 -19.49 -0.70 -11.26
C HIS A 160 -18.36 -1.60 -11.73
N LEU A 161 -17.21 -1.57 -11.05
CA LEU A 161 -16.12 -2.52 -11.29
C LEU A 161 -16.45 -3.93 -10.78
N HIS A 162 -17.25 -4.04 -9.71
CA HIS A 162 -17.57 -5.30 -9.04
C HIS A 162 -19.08 -5.47 -8.80
N PRO A 163 -19.91 -5.49 -9.86
CA PRO A 163 -21.37 -5.48 -9.75
C PRO A 163 -21.97 -6.71 -9.07
N GLU A 164 -21.25 -7.84 -9.05
CA GLU A 164 -21.62 -9.09 -8.39
C GLU A 164 -21.29 -9.14 -6.90
N LYS A 165 -20.49 -8.19 -6.38
CA LYS A 165 -20.07 -8.14 -4.97
C LYS A 165 -20.98 -7.27 -4.12
N ARG A 166 -20.92 -7.46 -2.80
CA ARG A 166 -21.72 -6.66 -1.85
C ARG A 166 -21.00 -5.35 -1.54
N VAL A 167 -21.16 -4.36 -2.41
CA VAL A 167 -20.60 -3.02 -2.22
C VAL A 167 -21.51 -2.13 -1.38
N ARG A 168 -20.97 -1.57 -0.30
CA ARG A 168 -21.67 -0.65 0.61
C ARG A 168 -20.97 0.70 0.62
N ILE A 169 -21.60 1.68 -0.02
CA ILE A 169 -21.09 3.07 -0.11
C ILE A 169 -21.39 3.83 1.19
N GLN A 170 -20.74 3.41 2.26
CA GLN A 170 -20.82 3.98 3.61
C GLN A 170 -19.61 3.57 4.45
N GLY A 171 -19.39 4.25 5.57
CA GLY A 171 -18.32 3.89 6.49
C GLY A 171 -18.52 2.53 7.16
N PHE A 172 -17.41 1.81 7.38
CA PHE A 172 -17.37 0.51 8.05
C PHE A 172 -18.00 0.53 9.45
N GLU A 173 -18.05 1.69 10.10
CA GLU A 173 -18.69 1.84 11.40
C GLU A 173 -20.17 1.45 11.42
N ARG A 174 -20.81 1.46 10.25
CA ARG A 174 -22.23 1.12 10.08
C ARG A 174 -22.53 -0.36 9.88
N ILE A 175 -21.52 -1.23 9.83
CA ILE A 175 -21.76 -2.68 9.77
C ILE A 175 -22.63 -3.13 10.94
N GLU A 176 -23.64 -3.94 10.63
CA GLU A 176 -24.64 -4.35 11.59
C GLU A 176 -24.10 -5.44 12.54
N PRO A 177 -24.53 -5.46 13.82
CA PRO A 177 -24.05 -6.43 14.81
C PRO A 177 -24.23 -7.90 14.43
N LYS A 178 -25.18 -8.23 13.53
CA LYS A 178 -25.41 -9.60 13.04
C LYS A 178 -24.20 -10.20 12.29
N TYR A 179 -23.24 -9.37 11.87
CA TYR A 179 -22.01 -9.81 11.22
C TYR A 179 -20.86 -10.10 12.19
N ALA A 180 -21.07 -9.99 13.50
CA ALA A 180 -20.08 -10.38 14.49
C ALA A 180 -19.74 -11.88 14.34
N GLY A 181 -18.45 -12.19 14.19
CA GLY A 181 -17.97 -13.55 13.97
C GLY A 181 -18.40 -14.19 12.65
N TYR A 182 -18.78 -13.42 11.64
CA TYR A 182 -19.33 -13.94 10.39
C TYR A 182 -18.28 -14.27 9.32
N TYR A 183 -17.23 -13.46 9.21
CA TYR A 183 -16.27 -13.51 8.10
C TYR A 183 -15.09 -14.44 8.40
N ASP A 184 -14.57 -15.12 7.38
CA ASP A 184 -13.36 -15.94 7.48
C ASP A 184 -12.10 -15.06 7.49
N VAL A 185 -12.10 -14.03 6.64
CA VAL A 185 -10.96 -13.12 6.46
C VAL A 185 -11.47 -11.69 6.35
N ALA A 186 -10.83 -10.77 7.08
CA ALA A 186 -10.89 -9.34 6.82
C ALA A 186 -9.55 -8.90 6.22
N VAL A 187 -9.56 -8.36 4.99
CA VAL A 187 -8.35 -7.95 4.27
C VAL A 187 -8.54 -6.57 3.66
N SER A 188 -7.57 -5.67 3.81
CA SER A 188 -7.70 -4.29 3.35
C SER A 188 -6.38 -3.51 3.43
N ASN A 189 -6.35 -2.37 2.75
CA ASN A 189 -5.46 -1.26 3.07
C ASN A 189 -6.29 -0.21 3.79
N ILE A 190 -6.20 -0.20 5.11
CA ILE A 190 -7.08 0.63 5.95
C ILE A 190 -6.59 2.08 5.93
N PRO A 191 -7.48 3.07 6.07
CA PRO A 191 -7.09 4.48 6.02
C PRO A 191 -6.09 4.83 7.14
N PHE A 192 -5.05 5.57 6.77
CA PHE A 192 -4.02 5.99 7.73
C PHE A 192 -4.47 7.28 8.41
N GLY A 193 -4.43 7.31 9.73
CA GLY A 193 -4.63 8.56 10.47
C GLY A 193 -4.90 8.41 11.95
N ASP A 194 -4.42 9.39 12.71
CA ASP A 194 -4.75 9.64 14.11
C ASP A 194 -6.05 10.47 14.23
N VAL A 195 -7.09 10.05 13.50
CA VAL A 195 -8.41 10.70 13.51
C VAL A 195 -9.36 9.87 14.36
N ALA A 196 -10.08 10.55 15.25
CA ALA A 196 -11.11 9.90 16.04
C ALA A 196 -12.33 9.58 15.18
N LEU A 197 -12.90 8.39 15.37
CA LEU A 197 -14.13 7.95 14.74
C LEU A 197 -15.23 7.78 15.79
N PHE A 198 -16.47 8.04 15.40
CA PHE A 198 -17.63 7.81 16.26
C PHE A 198 -18.32 6.51 15.84
N ASP A 199 -18.37 5.56 16.78
CA ASP A 199 -19.17 4.35 16.70
C ASP A 199 -19.88 4.20 18.05
N PRO A 200 -21.22 4.30 18.13
CA PRO A 200 -21.95 4.19 19.39
C PRO A 200 -21.59 2.95 20.21
N PHE A 201 -21.37 1.81 19.56
CA PHE A 201 -21.04 0.55 20.23
C PHE A 201 -19.69 0.63 20.95
N PHE A 202 -18.68 1.24 20.33
CA PHE A 202 -17.37 1.41 20.96
C PHE A 202 -17.33 2.62 21.91
N SER A 203 -17.92 3.75 21.52
CA SER A 203 -17.85 5.01 22.28
C SER A 203 -18.56 4.93 23.63
N THR A 204 -19.59 4.08 23.76
CA THR A 204 -20.34 3.87 25.01
C THR A 204 -20.03 2.55 25.70
N HIS A 205 -19.08 1.76 25.18
CA HIS A 205 -18.77 0.44 25.72
C HIS A 205 -18.24 0.54 27.15
N THR A 206 -18.49 -0.49 27.98
CA THR A 206 -17.95 -0.60 29.34
C THR A 206 -16.44 -0.78 29.41
N ASP A 207 -15.84 -1.45 28.42
CA ASP A 207 -14.40 -1.66 28.30
C ASP A 207 -13.71 -0.33 27.92
N PRO A 208 -12.83 0.23 28.78
CA PRO A 208 -12.12 1.47 28.49
C PRO A 208 -11.24 1.39 27.25
N VAL A 209 -10.69 0.22 26.92
CA VAL A 209 -9.82 0.07 25.74
C VAL A 209 -10.63 0.19 24.46
N ARG A 210 -11.88 -0.29 24.42
CA ARG A 210 -12.79 -0.07 23.29
C ARG A 210 -13.09 1.42 23.08
N ARG A 211 -13.37 2.16 24.16
CA ARG A 211 -13.56 3.62 24.07
C ARG A 211 -12.29 4.33 23.59
N GLN A 212 -11.11 3.86 24.00
CA GLN A 212 -9.82 4.40 23.53
C GLN A 212 -9.53 4.05 22.07
N GLY A 213 -9.91 2.85 21.62
CA GLY A 213 -9.68 2.36 20.26
C GLY A 213 -10.28 3.26 19.19
N THR A 214 -11.36 3.99 19.49
CA THR A 214 -11.97 4.95 18.56
C THR A 214 -11.22 6.26 18.42
N ARG A 215 -10.14 6.50 19.19
CA ARG A 215 -9.35 7.73 19.11
C ARG A 215 -8.38 7.76 17.94
N ALA A 216 -8.04 6.59 17.39
CA ALA A 216 -7.22 6.47 16.20
C ALA A 216 -7.86 5.47 15.23
N LEU A 217 -8.01 5.89 13.98
CA LEU A 217 -8.79 5.18 12.98
C LEU A 217 -8.28 3.76 12.75
N HIS A 218 -6.96 3.60 12.60
CA HIS A 218 -6.32 2.30 12.39
C HIS A 218 -6.59 1.32 13.54
N ASN A 219 -6.56 1.80 14.79
CA ASN A 219 -6.83 0.97 15.98
C ASN A 219 -8.28 0.46 15.97
N TYR A 220 -9.22 1.35 15.66
CA TYR A 220 -10.63 0.99 15.53
C TYR A 220 -10.86 -0.09 14.46
N PHE A 221 -10.23 0.05 13.28
CA PHE A 221 -10.35 -0.91 12.19
C PHE A 221 -9.88 -2.31 12.60
N PHE A 222 -8.72 -2.44 13.28
CA PHE A 222 -8.28 -3.72 13.82
C PHE A 222 -9.27 -4.28 14.83
N MET A 223 -9.63 -3.51 15.87
CA MET A 223 -10.50 -4.01 16.93
C MET A 223 -11.86 -4.45 16.41
N LYS A 224 -12.47 -3.65 15.54
CA LYS A 224 -13.79 -3.98 14.98
C LYS A 224 -13.70 -5.15 13.99
N SER A 225 -12.64 -5.25 13.21
CA SER A 225 -12.47 -6.39 12.28
C SER A 225 -12.23 -7.70 13.04
N VAL A 226 -11.52 -7.67 14.17
CA VAL A 226 -11.41 -8.82 15.08
C VAL A 226 -12.78 -9.24 15.64
N ASP A 227 -13.69 -8.30 15.90
CA ASP A 227 -15.07 -8.65 16.27
C ASP A 227 -15.86 -9.28 15.10
N MET A 228 -15.58 -8.88 13.85
CA MET A 228 -16.31 -9.33 12.66
C MET A 228 -15.83 -10.68 12.12
N VAL A 229 -14.55 -11.03 12.31
CA VAL A 229 -14.04 -12.34 11.88
C VAL A 229 -14.42 -13.44 12.87
N ARG A 230 -14.70 -14.64 12.36
CA ARG A 230 -14.97 -15.83 13.18
C ARG A 230 -13.75 -16.25 13.97
N GLU A 231 -13.98 -17.10 14.96
CA GLU A 231 -12.90 -17.77 15.68
C GLU A 231 -11.98 -18.53 14.70
N GLY A 232 -10.67 -18.39 14.85
CA GLY A 232 -9.67 -18.92 13.91
C GLY A 232 -9.53 -18.16 12.59
N GLY A 233 -10.37 -17.16 12.31
CA GLY A 233 -10.31 -16.31 11.12
C GLY A 233 -9.15 -15.32 11.13
N LEU A 234 -8.89 -14.68 9.99
CA LEU A 234 -7.73 -13.80 9.78
C LEU A 234 -8.12 -12.32 9.62
N VAL A 235 -7.31 -11.43 10.16
CA VAL A 235 -7.33 -9.99 9.84
C VAL A 235 -5.97 -9.63 9.23
N ALA A 236 -5.95 -9.23 7.97
CA ALA A 236 -4.74 -8.90 7.21
C ALA A 236 -4.82 -7.47 6.68
N PHE A 237 -4.16 -6.53 7.36
CA PHE A 237 -4.23 -5.11 7.00
C PHE A 237 -2.87 -4.50 6.69
N ILE A 238 -2.84 -3.75 5.60
CA ILE A 238 -1.85 -2.69 5.42
C ILE A 238 -2.33 -1.48 6.21
N THR A 239 -1.48 -0.94 7.08
CA THR A 239 -1.82 0.11 8.05
C THR A 239 -0.67 1.09 8.23
N SER A 240 -0.93 2.23 8.87
CA SER A 240 0.14 3.12 9.31
C SER A 240 1.01 2.44 10.37
N GLN A 241 2.29 2.84 10.42
CA GLN A 241 3.24 2.39 11.44
C GLN A 241 2.82 2.78 12.88
N GLY A 242 1.82 3.65 13.03
CA GLY A 242 1.28 4.08 14.31
C GLY A 242 0.72 2.92 15.14
N VAL A 243 0.13 1.90 14.50
CA VAL A 243 -0.41 0.72 15.20
C VAL A 243 0.68 0.08 16.08
N LEU A 244 1.85 -0.17 15.50
CA LEU A 244 2.93 -0.90 16.15
C LEU A 244 3.87 0.00 16.95
N ASN A 245 4.16 1.21 16.45
CA ASN A 245 5.15 2.08 17.08
C ASN A 245 4.57 2.98 18.18
N ALA A 246 3.29 3.35 18.15
CA ALA A 246 2.77 4.38 19.03
C ALA A 246 2.64 3.91 20.49
N GLU A 247 3.18 4.67 21.44
CA GLU A 247 3.04 4.37 22.88
C GLU A 247 1.57 4.41 23.31
N GLN A 248 0.81 5.40 22.84
CA GLN A 248 -0.62 5.53 23.13
C GLN A 248 -1.46 4.37 22.58
N GLY A 249 -0.91 3.59 21.64
CA GLY A 249 -1.54 2.39 21.08
C GLY A 249 -1.34 1.14 21.93
N ARG A 250 -0.48 1.16 22.97
CA ARG A 250 -0.16 -0.02 23.78
C ARG A 250 -1.40 -0.75 24.34
N PRO A 251 -2.40 -0.08 24.94
CA PRO A 251 -3.59 -0.79 25.45
C PRO A 251 -4.38 -1.49 24.34
N VAL A 252 -4.43 -0.92 23.14
CA VAL A 252 -5.07 -1.55 21.97
C VAL A 252 -4.29 -2.80 21.55
N ARG A 253 -2.95 -2.74 21.53
CA ARG A 253 -2.12 -3.91 21.23
C ARG A 253 -2.28 -5.02 22.26
N GLU A 254 -2.35 -4.68 23.55
CA GLU A 254 -2.65 -5.65 24.62
C GLU A 254 -4.04 -6.29 24.41
N TRP A 255 -5.04 -5.49 24.02
CA TRP A 255 -6.37 -5.99 23.71
C TRP A 255 -6.39 -6.95 22.52
N LEU A 256 -5.62 -6.63 21.46
CA LEU A 256 -5.47 -7.46 20.27
C LEU A 256 -4.77 -8.77 20.58
N MET A 257 -3.62 -8.75 21.26
CA MET A 257 -2.83 -9.95 21.55
C MET A 257 -3.55 -10.91 22.52
N ASN A 258 -4.44 -10.42 23.37
CA ASN A 258 -5.31 -11.27 24.17
C ASN A 258 -6.35 -12.04 23.33
N ARG A 259 -6.60 -11.64 22.08
CA ARG A 259 -7.64 -12.19 21.19
C ARG A 259 -7.09 -12.69 19.87
N CYS A 260 -5.79 -12.54 19.63
CA CYS A 260 -5.16 -12.85 18.36
C CYS A 260 -3.74 -13.38 18.57
N GLU A 261 -3.33 -14.27 17.67
CA GLU A 261 -1.93 -14.58 17.42
C GLU A 261 -1.41 -13.72 16.26
N PRO A 262 -0.25 -13.04 16.40
CA PRO A 262 0.36 -12.31 15.30
C PRO A 262 1.03 -13.29 14.33
N VAL A 263 0.39 -13.55 13.19
CA VAL A 263 0.92 -14.41 12.13
C VAL A 263 2.10 -13.72 11.46
N SER A 264 1.88 -12.53 10.92
CA SER A 264 2.91 -11.75 10.24
C SER A 264 2.86 -10.27 10.63
N ALA A 265 4.03 -9.63 10.68
CA ALA A 265 4.19 -8.20 10.81
C ALA A 265 5.40 -7.81 9.95
N ILE A 266 5.15 -7.14 8.83
CA ILE A 266 6.17 -6.75 7.85
C ILE A 266 6.10 -5.23 7.68
N ARG A 267 7.24 -4.54 7.85
CA ARG A 267 7.33 -3.12 7.54
C ARG A 267 7.62 -2.94 6.07
N LEU A 268 6.76 -2.16 5.42
CA LEU A 268 6.84 -1.85 4.00
C LEU A 268 7.64 -0.54 3.80
N PRO A 269 8.39 -0.42 2.68
CA PRO A 269 9.20 0.76 2.43
C PRO A 269 8.33 1.98 2.10
N ASN A 270 8.85 3.16 2.40
CA ASN A 270 8.20 4.44 2.19
C ASN A 270 7.85 4.69 0.71
N ASN A 271 8.64 4.16 -0.23
CA ASN A 271 8.41 4.32 -1.66
C ASN A 271 7.41 3.32 -2.27
N LEU A 272 6.72 2.51 -1.46
CA LEU A 272 5.71 1.55 -1.94
C LEU A 272 4.57 2.24 -2.72
N PHE A 273 4.12 3.42 -2.27
CA PHE A 273 2.97 4.11 -2.83
C PHE A 273 3.34 5.25 -3.80
N THR A 274 4.62 5.45 -4.10
CA THR A 274 5.07 6.59 -4.91
C THR A 274 4.52 6.54 -6.33
N GLU A 275 4.53 5.38 -6.99
CA GLU A 275 4.09 5.26 -8.39
C GLU A 275 2.57 5.32 -8.54
N HIS A 276 1.82 4.73 -7.61
CA HIS A 276 0.36 4.61 -7.70
C HIS A 276 -0.42 5.71 -6.98
N ALA A 277 0.16 6.31 -5.94
CA ALA A 277 -0.51 7.31 -5.11
C ALA A 277 0.30 8.61 -4.94
N GLY A 278 1.52 8.71 -5.47
CA GLY A 278 2.34 9.92 -5.41
C GLY A 278 2.75 10.34 -3.99
N THR A 279 2.86 9.38 -3.06
CA THR A 279 3.17 9.64 -1.65
C THR A 279 4.25 8.71 -1.12
N GLU A 280 5.09 9.23 -0.23
CA GLU A 280 6.11 8.48 0.48
C GLU A 280 5.73 8.37 1.96
N VAL A 281 5.16 7.22 2.34
CA VAL A 281 4.69 6.99 3.71
C VAL A 281 5.08 5.59 4.17
N GLY A 282 5.71 5.52 5.35
CA GLY A 282 5.98 4.25 5.99
C GLY A 282 4.69 3.56 6.40
N SER A 283 4.56 2.28 6.05
CA SER A 283 3.40 1.45 6.40
C SER A 283 3.86 0.09 6.91
N ASP A 284 2.97 -0.60 7.62
CA ASP A 284 3.18 -1.96 8.09
C ASP A 284 2.05 -2.85 7.55
N LEU A 285 2.37 -4.06 7.09
CA LEU A 285 1.43 -5.16 6.89
C LEU A 285 1.35 -5.96 8.20
N VAL A 286 0.15 -6.11 8.75
CA VAL A 286 -0.09 -6.89 9.97
C VAL A 286 -1.16 -7.93 9.68
N ILE A 287 -0.82 -9.20 9.94
CA ILE A 287 -1.73 -10.34 9.81
C ILE A 287 -1.92 -10.97 11.19
N LEU A 288 -3.16 -11.00 11.66
CA LEU A 288 -3.58 -11.55 12.94
C LEU A 288 -4.51 -12.73 12.71
N GLN A 289 -4.33 -13.80 13.48
CA GLN A 289 -5.28 -14.92 13.56
C GLN A 289 -6.07 -14.80 14.86
N LYS A 290 -7.40 -14.72 14.77
CA LYS A 290 -8.28 -14.67 15.94
C LYS A 290 -8.18 -15.97 16.73
N LYS A 291 -8.04 -15.84 18.04
CA LYS A 291 -7.96 -16.96 18.99
C LYS A 291 -8.80 -16.69 20.24
N ALA A 292 -9.09 -17.77 20.97
CA ALA A 292 -9.70 -17.68 22.28
C ALA A 292 -8.74 -16.99 23.26
N ALA A 293 -9.31 -16.19 24.16
CA ALA A 293 -8.53 -15.53 25.20
C ALA A 293 -8.10 -16.55 26.26
N THR A 294 -6.81 -16.90 26.28
CA THR A 294 -6.23 -17.83 27.25
C THR A 294 -5.59 -17.14 28.47
N GLY A 295 -5.30 -15.84 28.38
CA GLY A 295 -4.66 -15.04 29.43
C GLY A 295 -3.14 -15.11 29.47
N GLU A 296 -2.53 -16.07 28.77
CA GLU A 296 -1.07 -16.17 28.61
C GLU A 296 -0.61 -15.58 27.28
N LEU A 297 0.48 -14.79 27.32
CA LEU A 297 1.08 -14.16 26.15
C LEU A 297 2.42 -14.81 25.79
N SER A 298 2.54 -15.23 24.53
CA SER A 298 3.80 -15.68 23.91
C SER A 298 4.81 -14.53 23.83
N GLU A 299 6.09 -14.86 23.58
CA GLU A 299 7.13 -13.86 23.38
C GLU A 299 6.80 -12.93 22.19
N ARG A 300 6.35 -13.50 21.07
CA ARG A 300 5.95 -12.73 19.89
C ARG A 300 4.77 -11.78 20.17
N GLN A 301 3.82 -12.19 21.02
CA GLN A 301 2.73 -11.31 21.46
C GLN A 301 3.25 -10.16 22.34
N ARG A 302 4.24 -10.42 23.20
CA ARG A 302 4.90 -9.37 23.99
C ARG A 302 5.67 -8.41 23.09
N ASP A 303 6.38 -8.92 22.09
CA ASP A 303 7.08 -8.10 21.10
C ASP A 303 6.12 -7.24 20.28
N PHE A 304 4.95 -7.78 19.94
CA PHE A 304 3.90 -6.99 19.28
C PHE A 304 3.44 -5.84 20.18
N ILE A 305 3.25 -6.06 21.48
CA ILE A 305 2.80 -5.03 22.43
C ILE A 305 3.86 -3.94 22.65
N GLU A 306 5.11 -4.35 22.81
CA GLU A 306 6.18 -3.49 23.27
C GLU A 306 6.84 -2.71 22.12
N SER A 307 7.23 -1.47 22.44
CA SER A 307 8.01 -0.63 21.54
C SER A 307 9.17 -0.03 22.31
N ARG A 308 10.30 0.14 21.64
CA ARG A 308 11.53 0.69 22.21
C ARG A 308 11.92 1.98 21.52
N LYS A 309 12.69 2.80 22.20
CA LYS A 309 13.38 3.93 21.59
C LYS A 309 14.77 3.48 21.14
N LEU A 310 15.12 3.77 19.90
CA LEU A 310 16.48 3.65 19.39
C LEU A 310 17.37 4.75 19.99
N SER A 311 18.69 4.64 19.81
CA SER A 311 19.67 5.64 20.28
C SER A 311 19.40 7.04 19.72
N ASN A 312 18.90 7.13 18.50
CA ASN A 312 18.46 8.37 17.84
C ASN A 312 17.09 8.91 18.32
N GLY A 313 16.49 8.28 19.34
CA GLY A 313 15.21 8.68 19.93
C GLY A 313 13.96 8.23 19.16
N ILE A 314 14.12 7.62 17.99
CA ILE A 314 13.02 7.11 17.16
C ILE A 314 12.44 5.86 17.81
N ARG A 315 11.11 5.80 17.90
CA ARG A 315 10.41 4.66 18.48
C ARG A 315 10.12 3.61 17.42
N ILE A 316 10.42 2.35 17.74
CA ILE A 316 10.16 1.21 16.88
C ILE A 316 9.59 0.05 17.70
N ASN A 317 8.65 -0.69 17.12
CA ASN A 317 8.12 -1.91 17.71
C ASN A 317 9.20 -3.01 17.80
N ASN A 318 9.13 -3.85 18.83
CA ASN A 318 10.14 -4.90 19.03
C ASN A 318 10.16 -5.95 17.90
N LEU A 319 9.06 -6.15 17.18
CA LEU A 319 9.02 -7.05 16.02
C LEU A 319 9.99 -6.65 14.89
N PHE A 320 10.45 -5.40 14.86
CA PHE A 320 11.37 -4.89 13.85
C PHE A 320 12.78 -4.66 14.39
N GLN A 321 13.13 -5.23 15.55
CA GLN A 321 14.39 -4.94 16.22
C GLN A 321 15.65 -5.31 15.43
N SER A 322 15.59 -6.38 14.64
CA SER A 322 16.69 -6.87 13.80
C SER A 322 16.58 -6.41 12.34
N PHE A 323 15.52 -5.69 12.00
CA PHE A 323 15.13 -5.35 10.62
C PHE A 323 14.86 -6.54 9.67
N ASP A 324 14.91 -7.80 10.14
CA ASP A 324 14.62 -9.01 9.32
C ASP A 324 13.18 -9.08 8.76
N ARG A 325 12.30 -8.21 9.27
CA ARG A 325 10.91 -8.04 8.85
C ARG A 325 10.62 -6.63 8.33
N VAL A 326 11.66 -5.95 7.85
CA VAL A 326 11.56 -4.66 7.15
C VAL A 326 12.04 -4.88 5.71
N ILE A 327 11.21 -4.55 4.73
CA ILE A 327 11.58 -4.63 3.31
C ILE A 327 12.33 -3.35 2.94
N HIS A 328 13.62 -3.46 2.63
CA HIS A 328 14.43 -2.31 2.26
C HIS A 328 15.74 -2.70 1.55
N THR A 329 16.24 -1.81 0.70
CA THR A 329 17.63 -1.81 0.20
C THR A 329 18.45 -0.71 0.86
N GLU A 330 17.81 0.36 1.32
CA GLU A 330 18.43 1.50 1.99
C GLU A 330 17.56 1.93 3.18
N ALA A 331 18.22 2.44 4.22
CA ALA A 331 17.57 2.99 5.40
C ALA A 331 18.27 4.29 5.81
N LYS A 332 17.50 5.33 6.14
CA LYS A 332 18.02 6.60 6.65
C LYS A 332 17.10 7.19 7.72
N VAL A 333 17.59 8.18 8.44
CA VAL A 333 16.75 9.00 9.32
C VAL A 333 16.09 10.09 8.49
N GLY A 334 14.77 10.04 8.39
CA GLY A 334 13.93 11.02 7.73
C GLY A 334 12.92 11.63 8.69
N LYS A 335 11.75 12.00 8.16
CA LYS A 335 10.63 12.51 8.95
C LYS A 335 9.35 11.74 8.61
N ASP A 336 8.48 11.57 9.60
CA ASP A 336 7.13 11.09 9.37
C ASP A 336 6.25 12.18 8.69
N PRO A 337 5.03 11.84 8.26
CA PRO A 337 4.09 12.82 7.67
C PRO A 337 3.75 14.02 8.58
N TYR A 338 4.07 13.95 9.88
CA TYR A 338 3.86 15.00 10.87
C TYR A 338 5.14 15.78 11.19
N GLY A 339 6.25 15.53 10.50
CA GLY A 339 7.52 16.22 10.64
C GLY A 339 8.41 15.73 11.79
N LYS A 340 8.06 14.64 12.47
CA LYS A 340 8.87 14.05 13.55
C LYS A 340 9.94 13.12 13.00
N PRO A 341 11.10 12.96 13.67
CA PRO A 341 12.12 11.99 13.26
C PRO A 341 11.55 10.58 13.13
N ALA A 342 11.80 9.93 12.00
CA ALA A 342 11.37 8.56 11.71
C ALA A 342 12.41 7.84 10.85
N MET A 343 12.42 6.51 10.93
CA MET A 343 13.20 5.70 10.00
C MET A 343 12.49 5.69 8.65
N GLU A 344 13.21 6.02 7.59
CA GLU A 344 12.76 5.96 6.21
C GLU A 344 13.45 4.79 5.53
N PHE A 345 12.66 3.89 4.97
CA PHE A 345 13.13 2.71 4.26
C PHE A 345 12.75 2.82 2.79
N THR A 346 13.67 2.53 1.89
CA THR A 346 13.41 2.53 0.44
C THR A 346 13.86 1.21 -0.16
N HIS A 347 13.21 0.81 -1.25
CA HIS A 347 13.58 -0.37 -2.02
C HIS A 347 13.91 0.00 -3.46
N ALA A 348 15.15 -0.23 -3.89
CA ALA A 348 15.70 0.22 -5.16
C ALA A 348 15.04 -0.44 -6.40
N GLU A 349 14.56 -1.67 -6.25
CA GLU A 349 13.89 -2.41 -7.34
C GLU A 349 12.38 -2.12 -7.46
N GLY A 350 11.87 -1.09 -6.77
CA GLY A 350 10.46 -0.72 -6.82
C GLY A 350 9.51 -1.83 -6.36
N VAL A 351 8.29 -1.83 -6.90
CA VAL A 351 7.21 -2.75 -6.50
C VAL A 351 7.60 -4.23 -6.73
N ASP A 352 8.41 -4.53 -7.74
CA ASP A 352 8.79 -5.91 -8.08
C ASP A 352 9.72 -6.54 -7.04
N GLY A 353 10.70 -5.75 -6.53
CA GLY A 353 11.54 -6.20 -5.43
C GLY A 353 10.76 -6.33 -4.12
N ILE A 354 9.88 -5.37 -3.85
CA ILE A 354 9.02 -5.38 -2.66
C ILE A 354 8.12 -6.62 -2.65
N ASP A 355 7.45 -6.91 -3.77
CA ASP A 355 6.60 -8.09 -3.94
C ASP A 355 7.37 -9.39 -3.65
N ARG A 356 8.56 -9.54 -4.25
CA ARG A 356 9.40 -10.74 -4.09
C ARG A 356 9.83 -10.96 -2.64
N GLU A 357 10.31 -9.92 -1.97
CA GLU A 357 10.70 -10.01 -0.56
C GLU A 357 9.51 -10.27 0.36
N MET A 358 8.39 -9.59 0.10
CA MET A 358 7.16 -9.76 0.88
C MET A 358 6.63 -11.19 0.78
N ARG A 359 6.59 -11.79 -0.42
CA ARG A 359 6.18 -13.18 -0.62
C ARG A 359 7.05 -14.17 0.18
N ARG A 360 8.37 -13.96 0.17
CA ARG A 360 9.30 -14.77 0.98
C ARG A 360 8.98 -14.64 2.47
N MET A 361 8.88 -13.41 2.97
CA MET A 361 8.62 -13.16 4.40
C MET A 361 7.25 -13.71 4.83
N LEU A 362 6.21 -13.54 4.02
CA LEU A 362 4.88 -14.09 4.28
C LEU A 362 4.91 -15.61 4.33
N SER A 363 5.55 -16.28 3.37
CA SER A 363 5.67 -17.73 3.38
C SER A 363 6.37 -18.24 4.65
N GLU A 364 7.47 -17.60 5.06
CA GLU A 364 8.16 -17.93 6.31
C GLU A 364 7.27 -17.74 7.54
N ASP A 365 6.55 -16.62 7.61
CA ASP A 365 5.72 -16.25 8.76
C ASP A 365 4.49 -17.15 8.89
N PHE A 366 3.79 -17.45 7.80
CA PHE A 366 2.67 -18.40 7.81
C PHE A 366 3.13 -19.80 8.25
N ASN A 367 4.25 -20.29 7.71
CA ASN A 367 4.79 -21.60 8.09
C ASN A 367 5.16 -21.70 9.58
N ARG A 368 5.55 -20.59 10.21
CA ARG A 368 5.99 -20.56 11.62
C ARG A 368 4.88 -20.25 12.61
N HIS A 369 3.91 -19.43 12.22
CA HIS A 369 3.02 -18.76 13.16
C HIS A 369 1.53 -18.95 12.88
N PHE A 370 1.14 -19.39 11.68
CA PHE A 370 -0.26 -19.64 11.38
C PHE A 370 -0.72 -20.99 11.95
N ASN A 371 -1.74 -20.98 12.81
CA ASN A 371 -2.34 -22.21 13.32
C ASN A 371 -3.46 -22.69 12.38
N GLU A 372 -3.06 -23.42 11.34
CA GLU A 372 -3.97 -23.97 10.34
C GLU A 372 -5.05 -24.87 10.96
N SER A 373 -4.65 -25.77 11.88
CA SER A 373 -5.58 -26.69 12.55
C SER A 373 -6.68 -25.96 13.31
N TYR A 374 -6.33 -24.89 14.04
CA TYR A 374 -7.30 -24.10 14.79
C TYR A 374 -8.29 -23.37 13.87
N CYS A 375 -7.80 -22.87 12.73
CA CYS A 375 -8.66 -22.24 11.72
C CYS A 375 -9.68 -23.24 11.15
N LEU A 376 -9.24 -24.47 10.86
CA LEU A 376 -10.08 -25.54 10.30
C LEU A 376 -11.08 -26.10 11.32
N GLU A 377 -10.67 -26.26 12.57
CA GLU A 377 -11.56 -26.70 13.66
C GLU A 377 -12.74 -25.74 13.87
N HIS A 378 -12.51 -24.45 13.66
CA HIS A 378 -13.51 -23.40 13.82
C HIS A 378 -14.14 -22.96 12.47
N ALA A 379 -13.90 -23.71 11.39
CA ALA A 379 -14.53 -23.44 10.11
C ALA A 379 -16.06 -23.65 10.22
N PRO A 380 -16.87 -22.82 9.56
CA PRO A 380 -18.31 -23.00 9.56
C PRO A 380 -18.68 -24.35 8.94
N GLU A 381 -19.65 -25.05 9.53
CA GLU A 381 -20.20 -26.29 8.98
C GLU A 381 -20.64 -26.05 7.52
N GLN A 382 -20.21 -26.93 6.61
CA GLN A 382 -20.66 -26.85 5.22
C GLN A 382 -22.16 -27.16 5.18
N THR A 383 -22.97 -26.21 4.71
CA THR A 383 -24.41 -26.43 4.54
C THR A 383 -24.65 -27.59 3.57
N PRO A 384 -25.45 -28.61 3.94
CA PRO A 384 -25.77 -29.72 3.04
C PRO A 384 -26.49 -29.18 1.80
N GLY A 385 -25.89 -29.32 0.61
CA GLY A 385 -26.45 -28.84 -0.67
C GLY A 385 -25.53 -27.93 -1.48
N THR A 386 -24.41 -27.49 -0.92
CA THR A 386 -23.30 -26.94 -1.73
C THR A 386 -22.60 -28.13 -2.37
N PRO A 387 -22.46 -28.22 -3.72
CA PRO A 387 -21.76 -29.33 -4.32
C PRO A 387 -20.38 -29.46 -3.69
N GLU A 388 -20.00 -30.68 -3.28
CA GLU A 388 -18.66 -31.02 -2.84
C GLU A 388 -17.67 -30.49 -3.88
N ARG A 389 -17.12 -29.30 -3.64
CA ARG A 389 -15.98 -28.83 -4.43
C ARG A 389 -14.84 -29.70 -4.01
N GLU A 390 -14.31 -30.49 -4.94
CA GLU A 390 -13.15 -31.36 -4.74
C GLU A 390 -12.05 -30.60 -3.98
N LEU A 391 -12.06 -30.72 -2.66
CA LEU A 391 -10.91 -30.45 -1.82
C LEU A 391 -9.90 -31.51 -2.20
N SER A 392 -8.72 -31.08 -2.67
CA SER A 392 -7.50 -31.85 -2.95
C SER A 392 -7.18 -32.13 -4.43
N ARG A 393 -6.53 -31.19 -5.11
CA ARG A 393 -5.34 -31.47 -5.95
C ARG A 393 -4.30 -30.36 -5.76
N PRO A 394 -2.98 -30.66 -5.81
CA PRO A 394 -1.94 -29.63 -5.72
C PRO A 394 -2.13 -28.63 -6.88
N ARG A 395 -2.37 -27.36 -6.55
CA ARG A 395 -2.65 -26.25 -7.49
C ARG A 395 -1.49 -25.91 -8.45
N GLN A 396 -0.40 -26.68 -8.47
CA GLN A 396 0.69 -26.54 -9.44
C GLN A 396 0.25 -26.85 -10.88
N ALA A 397 -0.74 -27.73 -11.08
CA ALA A 397 -1.20 -28.10 -12.43
C ALA A 397 -2.08 -27.03 -13.11
N GLU A 398 -2.76 -26.17 -12.32
CA GLU A 398 -3.58 -25.08 -12.85
C GLU A 398 -2.78 -23.81 -13.13
N ARG A 399 -1.69 -23.56 -12.37
CA ARG A 399 -0.72 -22.49 -12.66
C ARG A 399 -0.13 -22.65 -14.09
N GLN A 400 0.18 -23.87 -14.52
CA GLN A 400 0.65 -24.16 -15.89
C GLN A 400 -0.41 -24.01 -16.99
N ARG A 401 -1.71 -23.98 -16.61
CA ARG A 401 -2.82 -23.79 -17.56
C ARG A 401 -3.18 -22.31 -17.70
N ALA A 402 -3.05 -21.54 -16.62
CA ALA A 402 -3.18 -20.08 -16.62
C ALA A 402 -2.05 -19.41 -17.42
N GLU A 403 -0.82 -19.92 -17.35
CA GLU A 403 0.31 -19.46 -18.18
C GLU A 403 0.10 -19.68 -19.70
N ARG A 404 -0.85 -20.54 -20.12
CA ARG A 404 -1.15 -20.78 -21.56
C ARG A 404 -2.21 -19.85 -22.14
N HIS A 405 -2.83 -19.01 -21.31
CA HIS A 405 -3.83 -18.02 -21.74
C HIS A 405 -3.36 -16.58 -21.48
N GLU A 406 -2.12 -16.26 -21.88
CA GLU A 406 -1.84 -14.88 -22.32
C GLU A 406 -2.59 -14.64 -23.64
N PRO A 407 -3.37 -13.54 -23.78
CA PRO A 407 -3.86 -13.14 -25.08
C PRO A 407 -2.65 -12.79 -25.96
N ARG A 408 -2.44 -13.60 -27.00
CA ARG A 408 -1.29 -13.54 -27.94
C ARG A 408 -0.97 -12.16 -28.58
N LEU A 409 -1.76 -11.11 -28.34
CA LEU A 409 -1.45 -9.74 -28.77
C LEU A 409 -0.62 -8.93 -27.77
N ALA A 410 -0.63 -9.26 -26.47
CA ALA A 410 0.10 -8.48 -25.46
C ALA A 410 1.62 -8.73 -25.50
N GLY A 411 2.04 -9.98 -25.77
CA GLY A 411 3.45 -10.36 -25.76
C GLY A 411 4.30 -9.77 -26.89
N GLU A 412 3.71 -9.42 -28.04
CA GLU A 412 4.43 -8.75 -29.14
C GLU A 412 4.60 -7.25 -28.86
N ILE A 413 3.57 -6.60 -28.32
CA ILE A 413 3.62 -5.18 -27.90
C ILE A 413 4.59 -4.99 -26.73
N VAL A 414 4.61 -5.91 -25.76
CA VAL A 414 5.56 -5.88 -24.63
C VAL A 414 7.01 -6.08 -25.11
N LYS A 415 7.26 -6.90 -26.15
CA LYS A 415 8.59 -7.05 -26.73
C LYS A 415 9.06 -5.78 -27.45
N GLU A 416 8.19 -5.09 -28.18
CA GLU A 416 8.51 -3.79 -28.79
C GLU A 416 8.78 -2.72 -27.72
N ILE A 417 7.96 -2.65 -26.66
CA ILE A 417 8.17 -1.70 -25.55
C ILE A 417 9.49 -1.98 -24.81
N ILE A 418 9.86 -3.25 -24.60
CA ILE A 418 11.14 -3.61 -23.97
C ILE A 418 12.32 -3.27 -24.88
N ALA A 419 12.19 -3.45 -26.20
CA ALA A 419 13.22 -3.08 -27.16
C ALA A 419 13.42 -1.55 -27.22
N ASP A 420 12.32 -0.79 -27.23
CA ASP A 420 12.35 0.68 -27.19
C ASP A 420 12.92 1.20 -25.87
N ALA A 421 12.56 0.59 -24.74
CA ALA A 421 13.12 0.94 -23.43
C ALA A 421 14.64 0.68 -23.35
N ARG A 422 15.13 -0.42 -23.92
CA ARG A 422 16.57 -0.71 -24.00
C ARG A 422 17.33 0.29 -24.89
N ASN A 423 16.74 0.67 -26.03
CA ASN A 423 17.32 1.69 -26.91
C ASN A 423 17.35 3.08 -26.23
N LEU A 424 16.29 3.46 -25.52
CA LEU A 424 16.23 4.71 -24.75
C LEU A 424 17.22 4.72 -23.58
N GLN A 425 17.44 3.58 -22.92
CA GLN A 425 18.44 3.47 -21.85
C GLN A 425 19.86 3.61 -22.41
N GLN A 426 20.17 2.96 -23.54
CA GLN A 426 21.47 3.11 -24.21
C GLN A 426 21.72 4.55 -24.67
N GLN A 427 20.70 5.24 -25.21
CA GLN A 427 20.82 6.65 -25.60
C GLN A 427 21.09 7.56 -24.39
N ARG A 428 20.43 7.32 -23.26
CA ARG A 428 20.67 8.09 -22.02
C ARG A 428 22.06 7.85 -21.45
N GLU A 429 22.53 6.61 -21.45
CA GLU A 429 23.90 6.28 -21.01
C GLU A 429 24.96 6.93 -21.91
N GLU A 430 24.73 7.00 -23.23
CA GLU A 430 25.61 7.71 -24.15
C GLU A 430 25.60 9.24 -23.96
N GLU A 431 24.42 9.84 -23.73
CA GLU A 431 24.30 11.27 -23.43
C GLU A 431 24.96 11.64 -22.10
N GLU A 432 24.81 10.79 -21.08
CA GLU A 432 25.44 10.98 -19.78
C GLU A 432 26.96 10.84 -19.86
N LYS A 433 27.48 9.84 -20.59
CA LYS A 433 28.91 9.72 -20.89
C LYS A 433 29.45 10.97 -21.58
N ARG A 434 28.75 11.48 -22.60
CA ARG A 434 29.15 12.72 -23.30
C ARG A 434 29.14 13.94 -22.38
N ARG A 435 28.14 14.04 -21.50
CA ARG A 435 28.04 15.13 -20.54
C ARG A 435 29.18 15.10 -19.52
N VAL A 436 29.51 13.93 -18.97
CA VAL A 436 30.62 13.76 -18.01
C VAL A 436 31.97 14.08 -18.66
N VAL A 437 32.19 13.64 -19.91
CA VAL A 437 33.41 14.00 -20.67
C VAL A 437 33.50 15.51 -20.88
N ALA A 438 32.40 16.18 -21.25
CA ALA A 438 32.38 17.62 -21.46
C ALA A 438 32.62 18.41 -20.16
N GLU A 439 32.06 17.95 -19.04
CA GLU A 439 32.25 18.57 -17.72
C GLU A 439 33.68 18.41 -17.22
N MET A 440 34.26 17.21 -17.36
CA MET A 440 35.66 16.95 -17.01
C MET A 440 36.64 17.71 -17.92
N ALA A 441 36.32 17.85 -19.20
CA ALA A 441 37.10 18.67 -20.14
C ALA A 441 37.08 20.15 -19.75
N ALA A 442 35.93 20.68 -19.30
CA ALA A 442 35.83 22.05 -18.78
C ALA A 442 36.65 22.26 -17.49
N GLN A 443 36.88 21.20 -16.72
CA GLN A 443 37.73 21.18 -15.52
C GLN A 443 39.21 20.89 -15.84
N GLY A 444 39.57 20.74 -17.13
CA GLY A 444 40.95 20.53 -17.57
C GLY A 444 41.40 19.08 -17.51
N TYR A 445 40.49 18.10 -17.64
CA TYR A 445 40.80 16.68 -17.66
C TYR A 445 40.19 15.99 -18.90
N HIS A 446 40.93 15.05 -19.49
CA HIS A 446 40.44 14.15 -20.54
C HIS A 446 39.99 12.84 -19.90
N VAL A 447 38.79 12.37 -20.24
CA VAL A 447 38.25 11.07 -19.80
C VAL A 447 38.18 10.12 -20.98
N ASP A 448 38.82 8.96 -20.86
CA ASP A 448 38.63 7.85 -21.79
C ASP A 448 37.35 7.09 -21.41
N THR A 449 36.36 7.10 -22.29
CA THR A 449 35.03 6.51 -22.02
C THR A 449 34.98 4.99 -22.18
N GLU A 450 36.02 4.36 -22.72
CA GLU A 450 36.12 2.91 -22.84
C GLU A 450 36.86 2.29 -21.65
N THR A 451 37.91 2.95 -21.17
CA THR A 451 38.74 2.46 -20.05
C THR A 451 38.40 3.11 -18.70
N GLY A 452 37.75 4.27 -18.70
CA GLY A 452 37.44 5.06 -17.51
C GLY A 452 38.63 5.88 -16.98
N GLU A 453 39.76 5.90 -17.68
CA GLU A 453 40.95 6.64 -17.26
C GLU A 453 40.78 8.15 -17.42
N ILE A 454 41.19 8.92 -16.40
CA ILE A 454 41.12 10.39 -16.38
C ILE A 454 42.55 10.94 -16.36
N THR A 455 42.90 11.75 -17.35
CA THR A 455 44.22 12.39 -17.49
C THR A 455 44.10 13.90 -17.49
N ARG A 456 45.06 14.63 -16.91
CA ARG A 456 45.00 16.10 -16.86
C ARG A 456 45.42 16.68 -18.20
N ILE A 457 44.61 17.59 -18.75
CA ILE A 457 44.92 18.34 -19.97
C ILE A 457 45.96 19.40 -19.60
N GLU A 458 47.24 19.12 -19.89
CA GLU A 458 48.29 20.12 -19.73
C GLU A 458 48.17 21.18 -20.84
N ASN A 459 47.93 22.44 -20.46
CA ASN A 459 48.02 23.56 -21.39
C ASN A 459 48.90 24.71 -20.83
N LYS A 460 49.73 25.23 -21.73
CA LYS A 460 50.72 26.33 -21.57
C LYS A 460 50.15 27.58 -20.89
N PRO A 461 50.99 28.39 -20.21
CA PRO A 461 50.55 29.34 -19.20
C PRO A 461 49.91 30.61 -19.78
N GLY A 462 48.77 31.00 -19.20
CA GLY A 462 48.26 32.37 -19.24
C GLY A 462 46.76 32.50 -19.45
N GLN A 463 45.95 32.36 -18.37
CA GLN A 463 44.70 33.11 -18.13
C GLN A 463 44.09 32.72 -16.77
N ALA A 464 43.68 33.73 -15.98
CA ALA A 464 43.08 33.60 -14.65
C ALA A 464 41.54 33.72 -14.71
N LEU A 465 40.83 33.08 -13.79
CA LEU A 465 39.39 33.24 -13.53
C LEU A 465 39.09 33.23 -12.01
N PRO A 466 37.96 33.84 -11.56
CA PRO A 466 37.75 34.30 -10.18
C PRO A 466 36.94 33.36 -9.27
N ASP A 467 37.03 33.63 -7.96
CA ASP A 467 36.35 32.97 -6.84
C ASP A 467 34.81 33.09 -6.85
N SER A 468 34.11 32.02 -6.45
CA SER A 468 32.80 32.13 -5.79
C SER A 468 32.45 30.96 -4.86
N ALA A 469 32.20 31.35 -3.60
CA ALA A 469 31.17 30.89 -2.66
C ALA A 469 31.12 29.42 -2.19
N ALA A 470 31.60 29.23 -0.95
CA ALA A 470 31.32 28.11 -0.08
C ALA A 470 29.95 28.26 0.64
N THR A 471 29.19 27.17 0.74
CA THR A 471 28.20 26.94 1.81
C THR A 471 28.39 25.54 2.38
N SER A 472 28.76 25.48 3.65
CA SER A 472 29.03 24.27 4.44
C SER A 472 27.74 23.59 4.92
N ALA A 473 27.47 22.37 4.44
CA ALA A 473 26.68 21.38 5.17
C ALA A 473 27.69 20.45 5.89
N GLY A 474 27.52 20.26 7.20
CA GLY A 474 28.48 19.55 8.04
C GLY A 474 28.70 18.10 7.58
N GLU A 475 29.97 17.73 7.43
CA GLU A 475 30.41 16.37 7.14
C GLU A 475 30.18 15.44 8.35
N PRO A 476 29.92 14.14 8.11
CA PRO A 476 29.77 13.13 9.16
C PRO A 476 31.01 13.04 10.06
N THR A 477 30.81 12.77 11.35
CA THR A 477 31.93 12.66 12.28
C THR A 477 32.68 11.34 12.10
N GLY A 478 33.92 11.27 12.60
CA GLY A 478 34.75 10.06 12.51
C GLY A 478 34.18 8.84 13.23
N GLU A 479 33.29 9.04 14.21
CA GLU A 479 32.53 7.95 14.85
C GLU A 479 31.40 7.43 13.95
N ASP A 480 30.72 8.31 13.21
CA ASP A 480 29.64 7.93 12.28
C ASP A 480 30.15 7.04 11.13
N LEU A 481 31.40 7.28 10.69
CA LEU A 481 32.07 6.48 9.67
C LEU A 481 32.62 5.16 10.22
N ALA A 482 32.96 5.10 11.51
CA ALA A 482 33.48 3.91 12.16
C ALA A 482 32.38 2.84 12.36
N ASP A 483 31.17 3.24 12.74
CA ASP A 483 30.02 2.35 12.87
C ASP A 483 29.53 1.81 11.50
N PHE A 484 29.61 2.63 10.45
CA PHE A 484 29.28 2.20 9.08
C PHE A 484 30.35 1.27 8.49
N GLY A 485 31.63 1.53 8.78
CA GLY A 485 32.76 0.69 8.35
C GLY A 485 32.78 -0.69 9.00
N ALA A 486 32.37 -0.80 10.27
CA ALA A 486 32.27 -2.07 10.98
C ALA A 486 31.20 -3.01 10.37
N TRP A 487 30.06 -2.45 9.98
CA TRP A 487 28.97 -3.19 9.32
C TRP A 487 29.33 -3.63 7.88
N SER A 488 30.01 -2.78 7.11
CA SER A 488 30.46 -3.10 5.75
C SER A 488 31.46 -4.28 5.72
N LYS A 489 32.39 -4.31 6.69
CA LYS A 489 33.36 -5.41 6.84
C LYS A 489 32.72 -6.74 7.25
N GLU A 490 31.67 -6.71 8.07
CA GLU A 490 30.94 -7.92 8.47
C GLU A 490 30.14 -8.51 7.30
N ARG A 491 29.67 -7.66 6.38
CA ARG A 491 28.98 -8.05 5.15
C ARG A 491 29.94 -8.65 4.10
N GLU A 492 31.13 -8.07 3.92
CA GLU A 492 32.16 -8.64 3.03
C GLU A 492 32.65 -10.01 3.51
N ASN A 493 32.82 -10.22 4.82
CA ASN A 493 33.25 -11.51 5.36
C ASN A 493 32.18 -12.61 5.19
N ARG A 494 30.88 -12.28 5.21
CA ARG A 494 29.81 -13.27 4.97
C ARG A 494 29.59 -13.61 3.49
N LEU A 495 30.08 -12.78 2.57
CA LEU A 495 30.00 -13.02 1.12
C LEU A 495 31.06 -14.02 0.61
N TRP A 496 32.05 -14.38 1.43
CA TRP A 496 33.09 -15.37 1.08
C TRP A 496 32.96 -16.73 1.79
N GLU A 497 31.95 -16.91 2.65
CA GLU A 497 31.71 -18.17 3.39
C GLU A 497 30.41 -18.93 3.01
N GLN A 498 29.76 -18.61 1.88
CA GLN A 498 28.71 -19.47 1.30
C GLN A 498 28.89 -19.69 -0.21
#